data_AF-A0A7L2YVC5-F1
#
_entry.id   AF-A0A7L2YVC5-F1
#
_cell.length_a   1.000
_cell.length_b   1.000
_cell.length_c   1.000
_cell.angle_alpha   90.00
_cell.angle_beta   90.00
_cell.angle_gamma   90.00
#
_symmetry.space_group_name_H-M   'P 1'
#
loop_
_entity.id
_entity.type
_entity.pdbx_description
1 polymer ?
#
loop_
_entity_poly.entity_id
_entity_poly.type
_entity_poly.pdbx_seq_one_letter_code
_entity_poly.pdbx_strand_id
1 'polypeptide(L)'
;DANGIISTRTKLDYESQNNYILNISLSDGNGTDYATVFIKVIDVNDNSPVFGITSATVTILENATLGTSVTSVSATDMDQGFNGLVFYTLKGGEGKMDIDTSGLILLEKELDREKQGFYNLTVIASDQGQPMLSTARNLTVIIDDVNDNPPVFSSNRYEVNVTEDEVLGRALVTVSATDSDAGANALVQYRIVSQQPPTSSPVFLVNLTTGQLSLSQQLDFEAIKQFEIEVEASDGGQTSLSAKTLVVVHVLDVNDNPPEFNQAAYDIFVFENLQKGSPIYTFSVTDKDEVENARITYYLSAEDGDNPYSIQQDGTILVNSNLDRETKEKYELLLVASDNGVPQRQNFTYVSIQVLDVNDNPPQFTKAQYSANVLVATAKEGVSVLSVSAIDPDAGNNSVISYSLLNHSDDFHINSHTGEITLSSTLDHITADTVVTLIVIAADHGIPQLTSNGGEEVTVRVNDTNDNSPAFSTLIQTKLSAPENAASLDLGTFSATDLDIGVNALITYSLEDDFAGSFHINSSTGKLVTKKSLDREMMDSYELKIIVS
;
A
#
# COMPACT_ATOMS: atom_id res chain seq x y z
N ASP A 1 -124.15 -44.98 -11.04
CA ASP A 1 -124.99 -45.06 -9.82
C ASP A 1 -126.39 -45.52 -10.23
N ALA A 2 -127.41 -45.44 -9.35
CA ALA A 2 -128.79 -45.82 -9.69
C ALA A 2 -129.42 -44.94 -10.80
N ASN A 3 -128.80 -43.81 -11.15
CA ASN A 3 -129.22 -42.91 -12.22
C ASN A 3 -128.40 -43.10 -13.52
N GLY A 4 -127.54 -44.13 -13.58
CA GLY A 4 -126.70 -44.39 -14.75
C GLY A 4 -125.47 -43.48 -14.88
N ILE A 5 -125.13 -42.68 -13.87
CA ILE A 5 -123.95 -41.81 -13.89
C ILE A 5 -122.69 -42.63 -13.57
N ILE A 6 -121.69 -42.57 -14.44
CA ILE A 6 -120.35 -43.12 -14.19
C ILE A 6 -119.52 -42.03 -13.52
N SER A 7 -118.99 -42.34 -12.33
CA SER A 7 -118.08 -41.46 -11.57
C SER A 7 -116.83 -42.23 -11.19
N THR A 8 -115.72 -41.52 -11.07
CA THR A 8 -114.45 -42.10 -10.65
C THR A 8 -114.42 -42.27 -9.13
N ARG A 9 -113.80 -43.36 -8.64
CA ARG A 9 -113.60 -43.58 -7.20
C ARG A 9 -112.30 -42.97 -6.68
N THR A 10 -111.32 -42.80 -7.57
CA THR A 10 -110.01 -42.21 -7.32
C THR A 10 -109.70 -41.21 -8.44
N LYS A 11 -108.70 -40.33 -8.23
CA LYS A 11 -108.15 -39.51 -9.31
C LYS A 11 -107.66 -40.45 -10.42
N LEU A 12 -108.00 -40.15 -11.67
CA LEU A 12 -107.40 -40.82 -12.83
C LEU A 12 -106.03 -40.19 -13.07
N ASP A 13 -105.07 -41.03 -13.41
CA ASP A 13 -103.67 -40.67 -13.62
C ASP A 13 -103.25 -41.23 -14.99
N TYR A 14 -102.94 -40.33 -15.94
CA TYR A 14 -102.71 -40.69 -17.33
C TYR A 14 -101.44 -41.54 -17.47
N GLU A 15 -100.40 -41.16 -16.73
CA GLU A 15 -99.06 -41.75 -16.70
C GLU A 15 -99.09 -43.18 -16.16
N SER A 16 -100.05 -43.47 -15.27
CA SER A 16 -100.28 -44.81 -14.75
C SER A 16 -101.13 -45.67 -15.69
N GLN A 17 -102.27 -45.15 -16.19
CA GLN A 17 -103.16 -45.87 -17.09
C GLN A 17 -104.07 -44.94 -17.90
N ASN A 18 -103.92 -44.98 -19.22
CA ASN A 18 -104.59 -44.06 -20.15
C ASN A 18 -105.90 -44.57 -20.80
N ASN A 19 -106.28 -45.84 -20.59
CA ASN A 19 -107.51 -46.40 -21.15
C ASN A 19 -108.18 -47.38 -20.17
N TYR A 20 -109.50 -47.31 -20.09
CA TYR A 20 -110.33 -48.22 -19.30
C TYR A 20 -111.46 -48.77 -20.17
N ILE A 21 -111.74 -50.07 -20.02
CA ILE A 21 -112.86 -50.74 -20.68
C ILE A 21 -113.80 -51.21 -19.57
N LEU A 22 -114.99 -50.62 -19.50
CA LEU A 22 -116.01 -50.97 -18.51
C LEU A 22 -117.15 -51.70 -19.21
N ASN A 23 -117.48 -52.91 -18.74
CA ASN A 23 -118.70 -53.60 -19.14
C ASN A 23 -119.80 -53.26 -18.13
N ILE A 24 -120.78 -52.48 -18.57
CA ILE A 24 -121.93 -52.09 -17.75
C ILE A 24 -123.16 -52.90 -18.17
N SER A 25 -124.05 -53.14 -17.22
CA SER A 25 -125.35 -53.74 -17.48
C SER A 25 -126.46 -52.94 -16.82
N LEU A 26 -127.63 -52.92 -17.46
CA LEU A 26 -128.85 -52.32 -16.92
C LEU A 26 -129.96 -53.36 -16.87
N SER A 27 -130.69 -53.42 -15.76
CA SER A 27 -131.77 -54.39 -15.55
C SER A 27 -132.95 -53.74 -14.85
N ASP A 28 -134.16 -54.06 -15.31
CA ASP A 28 -135.44 -53.66 -14.73
C ASP A 28 -136.04 -54.73 -13.79
N GLY A 29 -135.29 -55.81 -13.54
CA GLY A 29 -135.72 -56.98 -12.77
C GLY A 29 -136.37 -58.09 -13.60
N ASN A 30 -136.70 -57.88 -14.88
CA ASN A 30 -137.24 -58.89 -15.81
C ASN A 30 -136.31 -59.17 -17.01
N GLY A 31 -135.49 -58.19 -17.43
CA GLY A 31 -134.48 -58.33 -18.48
C GLY A 31 -133.16 -57.64 -18.09
N THR A 32 -132.05 -58.03 -18.73
CA THR A 32 -130.74 -57.36 -18.57
C THR A 32 -130.14 -57.12 -19.94
N ASP A 33 -129.71 -55.89 -20.19
CA ASP A 33 -128.93 -55.49 -21.37
C ASP A 33 -127.51 -55.08 -20.98
N TYR A 34 -126.55 -55.24 -21.89
CA TYR A 34 -125.13 -55.01 -21.65
C TYR A 34 -124.57 -54.01 -22.66
N ALA A 35 -123.70 -53.12 -22.18
CA ALA A 35 -122.94 -52.20 -23.02
C ALA A 35 -121.48 -52.15 -22.56
N THR A 36 -120.58 -51.95 -23.50
CA THR A 36 -119.16 -51.68 -23.21
C THR A 36 -118.88 -50.20 -23.38
N VAL A 37 -118.34 -49.58 -22.33
CA VAL A 37 -117.90 -48.18 -22.32
C VAL A 37 -116.39 -48.14 -22.40
N PHE A 38 -115.89 -47.49 -23.44
CA PHE A 38 -114.47 -47.18 -23.59
C PHE A 38 -114.23 -45.80 -23.01
N ILE A 39 -113.41 -45.73 -21.96
CA ILE A 39 -112.97 -44.48 -21.36
C ILE A 39 -111.52 -44.27 -21.76
N LYS A 40 -111.28 -43.25 -22.58
CA LYS A 40 -109.94 -42.75 -22.88
C LYS A 40 -109.64 -41.60 -21.92
N VAL A 41 -108.58 -41.73 -21.14
CA VAL A 41 -108.06 -40.62 -20.35
C VAL A 41 -107.30 -39.70 -21.29
N ILE A 42 -107.50 -38.39 -21.15
CA ILE A 42 -106.71 -37.38 -21.86
C ILE A 42 -105.57 -36.94 -20.96
N ASP A 43 -104.40 -36.82 -21.56
CA ASP A 43 -103.21 -36.29 -20.93
C ASP A 43 -103.42 -34.83 -20.49
N VAL A 44 -102.84 -34.45 -19.36
CA VAL A 44 -102.82 -33.09 -18.82
C VAL A 44 -101.40 -32.78 -18.39
N ASN A 45 -100.95 -31.52 -18.51
CA ASN A 45 -99.60 -31.13 -18.13
C ASN A 45 -99.44 -31.08 -16.61
N ASP A 46 -99.35 -32.22 -15.93
CA ASP A 46 -99.19 -32.32 -14.48
C ASP A 46 -97.86 -32.96 -14.03
N ASN A 47 -96.95 -33.27 -14.96
CA ASN A 47 -95.56 -33.59 -14.66
C ASN A 47 -94.62 -32.48 -15.18
N SER A 48 -93.55 -32.22 -14.45
CA SER A 48 -92.48 -31.32 -14.90
C SER A 48 -91.32 -32.13 -15.45
N PRO A 49 -90.49 -31.58 -16.36
CA PRO A 49 -89.30 -32.26 -16.84
C PRO A 49 -88.35 -32.62 -15.69
N VAL A 50 -87.77 -33.81 -15.71
CA VAL A 50 -86.83 -34.28 -14.67
C VAL A 50 -85.47 -34.55 -15.31
N PHE A 51 -84.43 -33.90 -14.80
CA PHE A 51 -83.05 -34.17 -15.24
C PHE A 51 -82.58 -35.57 -14.81
N GLY A 52 -81.90 -36.27 -15.72
CA GLY A 52 -81.17 -37.49 -15.41
C GLY A 52 -79.94 -37.25 -14.52
N ILE A 53 -79.18 -38.30 -14.20
CA ILE A 53 -77.94 -38.14 -13.43
C ILE A 53 -76.86 -37.55 -14.34
N THR A 54 -76.51 -36.28 -14.12
CA THR A 54 -75.29 -35.65 -14.67
C THR A 54 -74.41 -35.14 -13.53
N SER A 55 -73.12 -34.91 -13.78
CA SER A 55 -72.24 -34.33 -12.77
C SER A 55 -72.63 -32.88 -12.48
N ALA A 56 -72.61 -32.47 -11.21
CA ALA A 56 -72.86 -31.09 -10.83
C ALA A 56 -71.66 -30.17 -11.15
N THR A 57 -70.49 -30.74 -11.36
CA THR A 57 -69.25 -30.04 -11.68
C THR A 57 -68.62 -30.66 -12.92
N VAL A 58 -68.18 -29.82 -13.84
CA VAL A 58 -67.49 -30.21 -15.08
C VAL A 58 -66.26 -29.33 -15.26
N THR A 59 -65.23 -29.84 -15.91
CA THR A 59 -64.00 -29.11 -16.19
C THR A 59 -63.79 -28.91 -17.69
N ILE A 60 -63.20 -27.79 -18.07
CA ILE A 60 -62.80 -27.48 -19.46
C ILE A 60 -61.51 -26.66 -19.44
N LEU A 61 -60.57 -26.97 -20.33
CA LEU A 61 -59.33 -26.19 -20.48
C LEU A 61 -59.63 -24.78 -20.99
N GLU A 62 -58.91 -23.78 -20.51
CA GLU A 62 -59.11 -22.40 -20.97
C GLU A 62 -58.78 -22.19 -22.46
N ASN A 63 -57.84 -22.97 -23.00
CA ASN A 63 -57.48 -22.95 -24.42
C ASN A 63 -58.39 -23.80 -25.31
N ALA A 64 -59.52 -24.30 -24.78
CA ALA A 64 -60.47 -25.08 -25.56
C ALA A 64 -60.99 -24.26 -26.76
N THR A 65 -61.01 -24.88 -27.94
CA THR A 65 -61.45 -24.19 -29.15
C THR A 65 -62.96 -23.94 -29.13
N LEU A 66 -63.41 -22.91 -29.82
CA LEU A 66 -64.84 -22.62 -29.97
C LEU A 66 -65.59 -23.81 -30.58
N GLY A 67 -66.81 -24.05 -30.11
CA GLY A 67 -67.62 -25.22 -30.45
C GLY A 67 -67.26 -26.50 -29.68
N THR A 68 -66.32 -26.45 -28.74
CA THR A 68 -66.03 -27.59 -27.85
C THR A 68 -67.24 -27.88 -26.97
N SER A 69 -67.61 -29.16 -26.87
CA SER A 69 -68.64 -29.65 -25.94
C SER A 69 -68.13 -29.56 -24.50
N VAL A 70 -68.73 -28.69 -23.69
CA VAL A 70 -68.46 -28.56 -22.25
C VAL A 70 -69.05 -29.76 -21.50
N THR A 71 -70.33 -30.02 -21.72
CA THR A 71 -71.05 -31.17 -21.16
C THR A 71 -72.40 -31.33 -21.85
N SER A 72 -73.12 -32.40 -21.57
CA SER A 72 -74.50 -32.57 -22.02
C SER A 72 -75.43 -32.86 -20.85
N VAL A 73 -76.66 -32.37 -20.96
CA VAL A 73 -77.75 -32.65 -20.04
C VAL A 73 -78.90 -33.32 -20.77
N SER A 74 -79.65 -34.12 -20.03
CA SER A 74 -80.88 -34.71 -20.52
C SER A 74 -81.92 -34.63 -19.42
N ALA A 75 -83.11 -34.15 -19.78
CA ALA A 75 -84.31 -34.20 -18.97
C ALA A 75 -85.40 -34.93 -19.74
N THR A 76 -86.22 -35.66 -19.01
CA THR A 76 -87.37 -36.40 -19.52
C THR A 76 -88.62 -35.95 -18.81
N ASP A 77 -89.70 -35.83 -19.55
CA ASP A 77 -91.03 -35.57 -19.02
C ASP A 77 -91.91 -36.81 -19.25
N MET A 78 -92.80 -37.10 -18.29
CA MET A 78 -93.67 -38.27 -18.32
C MET A 78 -94.94 -38.04 -19.14
N ASP A 79 -95.30 -36.77 -19.40
CA ASP A 79 -96.50 -36.38 -20.13
C ASP A 79 -96.39 -36.69 -21.64
N GLN A 80 -97.50 -36.63 -22.38
CA GLN A 80 -97.50 -37.00 -23.80
C GLN A 80 -97.50 -35.79 -24.76
N GLY A 81 -96.79 -35.91 -25.88
CA GLY A 81 -96.88 -34.92 -26.96
C GLY A 81 -96.20 -33.61 -26.55
N PHE A 82 -96.89 -32.47 -26.69
CA PHE A 82 -96.33 -31.17 -26.33
C PHE A 82 -96.12 -30.99 -24.82
N ASN A 83 -96.95 -31.63 -24.00
CA ASN A 83 -96.79 -31.65 -22.54
C ASN A 83 -95.51 -32.39 -22.14
N GLY A 84 -95.10 -33.41 -22.92
CA GLY A 84 -93.86 -34.14 -22.68
C GLY A 84 -92.63 -33.61 -23.45
N LEU A 85 -92.79 -32.59 -24.31
CA LEU A 85 -91.73 -32.16 -25.23
C LEU A 85 -90.80 -31.14 -24.57
N VAL A 86 -89.64 -31.62 -24.14
CA VAL A 86 -88.65 -30.81 -23.41
C VAL A 86 -87.83 -29.94 -24.36
N PHE A 87 -87.63 -28.68 -23.98
CA PHE A 87 -86.59 -27.81 -24.51
C PHE A 87 -85.74 -27.20 -23.39
N TYR A 88 -84.51 -26.82 -23.73
CA TYR A 88 -83.54 -26.32 -22.76
C TYR A 88 -83.28 -24.83 -22.94
N THR A 89 -82.98 -24.16 -21.82
CA THR A 89 -82.42 -22.80 -21.81
C THR A 89 -81.28 -22.75 -20.79
N LEU A 90 -80.24 -21.97 -21.11
CA LEU A 90 -79.09 -21.77 -20.24
C LEU A 90 -79.12 -20.36 -19.64
N LYS A 91 -78.91 -20.27 -18.33
CA LYS A 91 -78.65 -19.00 -17.63
C LYS A 91 -77.27 -19.05 -16.98
N GLY A 92 -76.61 -17.89 -16.88
CA GLY A 92 -75.24 -17.79 -16.39
C GLY A 92 -74.23 -17.87 -17.53
N GLY A 93 -72.97 -18.16 -17.20
CA GLY A 93 -71.90 -18.36 -18.20
C GLY A 93 -71.46 -17.11 -18.95
N GLU A 94 -72.02 -15.94 -18.64
CA GLU A 94 -71.63 -14.62 -19.18
C GLU A 94 -71.54 -14.56 -20.72
N GLY A 95 -72.35 -15.39 -21.39
CA GLY A 95 -72.35 -15.51 -22.85
C GLY A 95 -71.07 -16.16 -23.43
N LYS A 96 -70.31 -16.89 -22.61
CA LYS A 96 -69.20 -17.76 -23.02
C LYS A 96 -69.68 -19.13 -23.48
N MET A 97 -70.82 -19.59 -22.98
CA MET A 97 -71.38 -20.92 -23.25
C MET A 97 -72.85 -20.81 -23.60
N ASP A 98 -73.34 -21.70 -24.45
CA ASP A 98 -74.76 -21.81 -24.81
C ASP A 98 -75.20 -23.27 -24.89
N ILE A 99 -76.51 -23.52 -24.85
CA ILE A 99 -77.10 -24.87 -24.91
C ILE A 99 -77.92 -25.05 -26.19
N ASP A 100 -77.69 -26.16 -26.90
CA ASP A 100 -78.48 -26.50 -28.07
C ASP A 100 -79.79 -27.24 -27.74
N THR A 101 -80.60 -27.52 -28.76
CA THR A 101 -81.88 -28.22 -28.59
C THR A 101 -81.74 -29.68 -28.15
N SER A 102 -80.55 -30.28 -28.29
CA SER A 102 -80.27 -31.65 -27.84
C SER A 102 -79.86 -31.71 -26.36
N GLY A 103 -79.61 -30.55 -25.74
CA GLY A 103 -79.10 -30.44 -24.37
C GLY A 103 -77.56 -30.42 -24.30
N LEU A 104 -76.87 -30.20 -25.42
CA LEU A 104 -75.42 -30.07 -25.47
C LEU A 104 -75.00 -28.63 -25.15
N ILE A 105 -74.14 -28.45 -24.15
CA ILE A 105 -73.58 -27.15 -23.80
C ILE A 105 -72.25 -26.97 -24.55
N LEU A 106 -72.17 -25.93 -25.37
CA LEU A 106 -71.04 -25.63 -26.24
C LEU A 106 -70.35 -24.35 -25.80
N LEU A 107 -69.03 -24.29 -26.05
CA LEU A 107 -68.24 -23.09 -25.85
C LEU A 107 -68.36 -22.13 -27.03
N GLU A 108 -68.83 -20.91 -26.78
CA GLU A 108 -69.08 -19.88 -27.81
C GLU A 108 -68.01 -18.78 -27.85
N LYS A 109 -67.28 -18.58 -26.75
CA LYS A 109 -66.18 -17.58 -26.67
C LYS A 109 -65.00 -18.12 -25.87
N GLU A 110 -63.83 -17.57 -26.16
CA GLU A 110 -62.57 -17.90 -25.48
C GLU A 110 -62.69 -17.74 -23.96
N LEU A 111 -62.03 -18.64 -23.23
CA LEU A 111 -61.93 -18.64 -21.78
C LEU A 111 -60.55 -18.08 -21.37
N ASP A 112 -60.48 -17.63 -20.13
CA ASP A 112 -59.26 -17.09 -19.52
C ASP A 112 -59.44 -17.29 -18.01
N ARG A 113 -58.67 -18.22 -17.45
CA ARG A 113 -58.78 -18.67 -16.07
C ARG A 113 -58.29 -17.58 -15.12
N GLU A 114 -57.25 -16.83 -15.49
CA GLU A 114 -56.69 -15.71 -14.73
C GLU A 114 -57.73 -14.61 -14.52
N LYS A 115 -58.62 -14.40 -15.50
CA LYS A 115 -59.77 -13.50 -15.38
C LYS A 115 -60.91 -14.12 -14.58
N GLN A 116 -61.28 -15.38 -14.89
CA GLN A 116 -62.41 -16.05 -14.24
C GLN A 116 -62.28 -17.58 -14.29
N GLY A 117 -61.83 -18.17 -13.17
CA GLY A 117 -61.57 -19.62 -13.06
C GLY A 117 -62.80 -20.53 -12.96
N PHE A 118 -64.03 -20.00 -12.86
CA PHE A 118 -65.24 -20.83 -12.90
C PHE A 118 -66.50 -20.05 -13.30
N TYR A 119 -67.47 -20.78 -13.83
CA TYR A 119 -68.80 -20.27 -14.18
C TYR A 119 -69.88 -21.13 -13.52
N ASN A 120 -70.86 -20.48 -12.88
CA ASN A 120 -72.07 -21.14 -12.41
C ASN A 120 -73.16 -20.99 -13.47
N LEU A 121 -73.62 -22.13 -13.97
CA LEU A 121 -74.69 -22.23 -14.95
C LEU A 121 -75.96 -22.77 -14.28
N THR A 122 -77.10 -22.29 -14.74
CA THR A 122 -78.41 -22.88 -14.41
C THR A 122 -79.07 -23.30 -15.71
N VAL A 123 -79.16 -24.61 -15.92
CA VAL A 123 -79.88 -25.21 -17.03
C VAL A 123 -81.34 -25.35 -16.63
N ILE A 124 -82.25 -24.86 -17.47
CA ILE A 124 -83.69 -24.94 -17.24
C ILE A 124 -84.28 -25.80 -18.36
N ALA A 125 -84.88 -26.93 -17.99
CA ALA A 125 -85.67 -27.77 -18.88
C ALA A 125 -87.15 -27.40 -18.72
N SER A 126 -87.84 -27.13 -19.81
CA SER A 126 -89.27 -26.75 -19.82
C SER A 126 -90.03 -27.59 -20.83
N ASP A 127 -91.28 -27.94 -20.51
CA ASP A 127 -92.22 -28.55 -21.46
C ASP A 127 -92.85 -27.50 -22.40
N GLN A 128 -93.73 -27.92 -23.31
CA GLN A 128 -94.53 -27.01 -24.15
C GLN A 128 -96.04 -27.05 -23.78
N GLY A 129 -96.36 -27.49 -22.57
CA GLY A 129 -97.72 -27.56 -22.06
C GLY A 129 -98.30 -26.19 -21.67
N GLN A 130 -99.58 -26.18 -21.31
CA GLN A 130 -100.27 -24.98 -20.79
C GLN A 130 -100.98 -25.31 -19.47
N PRO A 131 -100.50 -24.80 -18.31
CA PRO A 131 -99.34 -23.94 -18.13
C PRO A 131 -98.02 -24.67 -18.39
N MET A 132 -96.98 -23.93 -18.80
CA MET A 132 -95.64 -24.49 -19.00
C MET A 132 -94.99 -24.81 -17.65
N LEU A 133 -94.52 -26.04 -17.46
CA LEU A 133 -93.76 -26.45 -16.27
C LEU A 133 -92.27 -26.54 -16.60
N SER A 134 -91.44 -26.30 -15.59
CA SER A 134 -89.99 -26.28 -15.75
C SER A 134 -89.26 -26.73 -14.50
N THR A 135 -88.08 -27.30 -14.72
CA THR A 135 -87.14 -27.70 -13.66
C THR A 135 -85.78 -27.08 -13.95
N ALA A 136 -85.13 -26.56 -12.92
CA ALA A 136 -83.80 -25.96 -13.01
C ALA A 136 -82.74 -26.86 -12.37
N ARG A 137 -81.54 -26.85 -12.96
CA ARG A 137 -80.37 -27.56 -12.45
C ARG A 137 -79.14 -26.67 -12.51
N ASN A 138 -78.40 -26.61 -11.40
CA ASN A 138 -77.14 -25.87 -11.33
C ASN A 138 -75.97 -26.76 -11.75
N LEU A 139 -75.06 -26.19 -12.53
CA LEU A 139 -73.80 -26.78 -12.94
C LEU A 139 -72.68 -25.77 -12.66
N THR A 140 -71.56 -26.23 -12.12
CA THR A 140 -70.34 -25.43 -12.00
C THR A 140 -69.35 -25.90 -13.05
N VAL A 141 -68.98 -25.00 -13.96
CA VAL A 141 -67.91 -25.22 -14.93
C VAL A 141 -66.63 -24.66 -14.33
N ILE A 142 -65.68 -25.52 -14.01
CA ILE A 142 -64.34 -25.14 -13.56
C ILE A 142 -63.47 -25.00 -14.80
N ILE A 143 -62.72 -23.91 -14.88
CA ILE A 143 -61.76 -23.70 -15.96
C ILE A 143 -60.42 -24.30 -15.51
N ASP A 144 -59.96 -25.31 -16.23
CA ASP A 144 -58.66 -25.94 -16.00
C ASP A 144 -57.56 -25.12 -16.69
N ASP A 145 -56.46 -25.00 -15.97
CA ASP A 145 -55.31 -24.14 -16.27
C ASP A 145 -54.46 -24.66 -17.43
N VAL A 146 -53.93 -23.73 -18.22
CA VAL A 146 -52.96 -23.95 -19.30
C VAL A 146 -51.76 -23.04 -19.04
N ASN A 147 -50.54 -23.56 -19.25
CA ASN A 147 -49.31 -22.80 -19.02
C ASN A 147 -49.10 -21.73 -20.11
N ASP A 148 -49.80 -20.60 -20.03
CA ASP A 148 -49.77 -19.53 -21.03
C ASP A 148 -49.27 -18.18 -20.50
N ASN A 149 -48.99 -18.08 -19.19
CA ASN A 149 -48.33 -16.92 -18.60
C ASN A 149 -46.89 -17.26 -18.18
N PRO A 150 -45.87 -16.55 -18.67
CA PRO A 150 -44.51 -16.74 -18.18
C PRO A 150 -44.32 -16.10 -16.79
N PRO A 151 -43.35 -16.58 -15.98
CA PRO A 151 -42.97 -15.92 -14.75
C PRO A 151 -42.54 -14.46 -14.98
N VAL A 152 -42.92 -13.55 -14.09
CA VAL A 152 -42.57 -12.12 -14.18
C VAL A 152 -41.77 -11.69 -12.96
N PHE A 153 -40.54 -11.22 -13.18
CA PHE A 153 -39.71 -10.67 -12.10
C PHE A 153 -40.26 -9.35 -11.54
N SER A 154 -40.12 -9.14 -10.23
CA SER A 154 -40.47 -7.87 -9.57
C SER A 154 -39.61 -6.69 -10.01
N SER A 155 -38.44 -6.95 -10.60
CA SER A 155 -37.53 -5.93 -11.15
C SER A 155 -36.73 -6.50 -12.31
N ASN A 156 -36.46 -5.66 -13.31
CA ASN A 156 -35.64 -6.00 -14.48
C ASN A 156 -34.14 -5.96 -14.18
N ARG A 157 -33.73 -5.32 -13.07
CA ARG A 157 -32.36 -5.24 -12.60
C ARG A 157 -32.31 -5.17 -11.07
N TYR A 158 -31.37 -5.89 -10.48
CA TYR A 158 -31.03 -5.84 -9.05
C TYR A 158 -29.57 -5.40 -8.91
N GLU A 159 -29.29 -4.54 -7.94
CA GLU A 159 -27.93 -4.07 -7.64
C GLU A 159 -27.63 -4.33 -6.16
N VAL A 160 -26.43 -4.82 -5.87
CA VAL A 160 -25.97 -5.06 -4.50
C VAL A 160 -24.48 -4.75 -4.39
N ASN A 161 -24.09 -4.14 -3.28
CA ASN A 161 -22.69 -3.90 -2.93
C ASN A 161 -22.26 -4.95 -1.91
N VAL A 162 -21.12 -5.60 -2.15
CA VAL A 162 -20.62 -6.72 -1.35
C VAL A 162 -19.14 -6.51 -1.09
N THR A 163 -18.70 -6.53 0.16
CA THR A 163 -17.27 -6.44 0.48
C THR A 163 -16.54 -7.69 0.03
N GLU A 164 -15.28 -7.57 -0.36
CA GLU A 164 -14.55 -8.74 -0.86
C GLU A 164 -14.29 -9.81 0.20
N ASP A 165 -14.29 -9.40 1.49
CA ASP A 165 -14.16 -10.25 2.67
C ASP A 165 -15.49 -10.90 3.13
N GLU A 166 -16.57 -10.75 2.35
CA GLU A 166 -17.89 -11.28 2.70
C GLU A 166 -17.86 -12.79 2.90
N VAL A 167 -18.66 -13.26 3.87
CA VAL A 167 -18.66 -14.66 4.31
C VAL A 167 -19.38 -15.55 3.29
N LEU A 168 -18.73 -16.66 2.93
CA LEU A 168 -19.31 -17.66 2.04
C LEU A 168 -20.65 -18.20 2.56
N GLY A 169 -21.57 -18.44 1.63
CA GLY A 169 -22.92 -18.94 1.90
C GLY A 169 -23.90 -17.88 2.43
N ARG A 170 -23.44 -16.65 2.70
CA ARG A 170 -24.34 -15.56 3.08
C ARG A 170 -25.22 -15.15 1.89
N ALA A 171 -26.48 -14.86 2.20
CA ALA A 171 -27.42 -14.26 1.28
C ALA A 171 -27.05 -12.80 0.95
N LEU A 172 -26.92 -12.49 -0.34
CA LEU A 172 -26.56 -11.17 -0.84
C LEU A 172 -27.80 -10.38 -1.24
N VAL A 173 -28.61 -10.96 -2.12
CA VAL A 173 -29.85 -10.38 -2.65
C VAL A 173 -30.82 -11.51 -2.96
N THR A 174 -32.13 -11.23 -2.92
CA THR A 174 -33.16 -12.21 -3.29
C THR A 174 -33.90 -11.69 -4.50
N VAL A 175 -33.81 -12.40 -5.63
CA VAL A 175 -34.64 -12.12 -6.79
C VAL A 175 -36.00 -12.77 -6.61
N SER A 176 -37.05 -12.12 -7.08
CA SER A 176 -38.42 -12.63 -6.97
C SER A 176 -39.12 -12.53 -8.31
N ALA A 177 -39.76 -13.61 -8.73
CA ALA A 177 -40.68 -13.67 -9.86
C ALA A 177 -42.00 -14.32 -9.43
N THR A 178 -43.08 -13.89 -10.07
CA THR A 178 -44.44 -14.39 -9.84
C THR A 178 -45.04 -14.85 -11.14
N ASP A 179 -45.74 -15.97 -11.10
CA ASP A 179 -46.46 -16.54 -12.24
C ASP A 179 -47.97 -16.46 -11.96
N SER A 180 -48.77 -16.16 -12.99
CA SER A 180 -50.21 -15.96 -12.85
C SER A 180 -51.01 -17.26 -12.97
N ASP A 181 -50.41 -18.33 -13.50
CA ASP A 181 -51.06 -19.63 -13.74
C ASP A 181 -51.41 -20.35 -12.42
N ALA A 182 -51.75 -21.64 -12.46
CA ALA A 182 -52.12 -22.44 -11.28
C ALA A 182 -51.22 -23.66 -11.06
N GLY A 183 -51.07 -24.06 -9.79
CA GLY A 183 -50.44 -25.32 -9.44
C GLY A 183 -48.98 -25.40 -9.89
N ALA A 184 -48.64 -26.39 -10.73
CA ALA A 184 -47.29 -26.57 -11.23
C ALA A 184 -46.88 -25.50 -12.25
N ASN A 185 -47.84 -25.00 -13.04
CA ASN A 185 -47.63 -23.91 -14.00
C ASN A 185 -47.31 -22.59 -13.29
N ALA A 186 -47.76 -22.44 -12.03
CA ALA A 186 -47.41 -21.27 -11.22
C ALA A 186 -46.09 -21.42 -10.41
N LEU A 187 -45.49 -22.62 -10.39
CA LEU A 187 -44.39 -22.93 -9.48
C LEU A 187 -43.04 -22.48 -10.06
N VAL A 188 -42.62 -21.29 -9.66
CA VAL A 188 -41.37 -20.68 -10.14
C VAL A 188 -40.13 -21.33 -9.54
N GLN A 189 -39.15 -21.63 -10.40
CA GLN A 189 -37.81 -22.08 -10.05
C GLN A 189 -36.75 -21.15 -10.63
N TYR A 190 -35.65 -20.94 -9.88
CA TYR A 190 -34.58 -20.01 -10.24
C TYR A 190 -33.28 -20.72 -10.59
N ARG A 191 -32.57 -20.21 -11.60
CA ARG A 191 -31.20 -20.64 -11.92
C ARG A 191 -30.35 -19.49 -12.48
N ILE A 192 -29.05 -19.57 -12.26
CA ILE A 192 -28.09 -18.67 -12.91
C ILE A 192 -27.82 -19.20 -14.32
N VAL A 193 -28.05 -18.35 -15.33
CA VAL A 193 -27.80 -18.68 -16.74
C VAL A 193 -26.38 -18.31 -17.13
N SER A 194 -25.90 -17.16 -16.66
CA SER A 194 -24.54 -16.70 -16.92
C SER A 194 -24.04 -15.78 -15.82
N GLN A 195 -22.72 -15.73 -15.67
CA GLN A 195 -21.98 -14.84 -14.78
C GLN A 195 -20.84 -14.23 -15.61
N GLN A 196 -20.70 -12.92 -15.60
CA GLN A 196 -19.61 -12.20 -16.24
C GLN A 196 -18.87 -11.34 -15.21
N PRO A 197 -17.52 -11.29 -15.24
CA PRO A 197 -16.65 -12.12 -16.09
C PRO A 197 -16.74 -13.62 -15.74
N PRO A 198 -16.45 -14.51 -16.70
CA PRO A 198 -16.49 -15.95 -16.45
C PRO A 198 -15.32 -16.37 -15.56
N THR A 199 -15.59 -17.28 -14.63
CA THR A 199 -14.61 -17.84 -13.69
C THR A 199 -14.49 -19.35 -13.87
N SER A 200 -13.41 -19.95 -13.36
CA SER A 200 -13.17 -21.40 -13.46
C SER A 200 -14.19 -22.24 -12.68
N SER A 201 -14.84 -21.64 -11.69
CA SER A 201 -15.92 -22.22 -10.89
C SER A 201 -16.97 -21.13 -10.61
N PRO A 202 -18.25 -21.48 -10.38
CA PRO A 202 -19.30 -20.50 -10.12
C PRO A 202 -19.04 -19.74 -8.81
N VAL A 203 -19.03 -18.40 -8.88
CA VAL A 203 -18.79 -17.53 -7.71
C VAL A 203 -20.07 -17.30 -6.93
N PHE A 204 -21.21 -17.34 -7.62
CA PHE A 204 -22.53 -17.17 -7.02
C PHE A 204 -23.39 -18.42 -7.21
N LEU A 205 -24.27 -18.66 -6.23
CA LEU A 205 -25.31 -19.67 -6.28
C LEU A 205 -26.66 -18.98 -6.07
N VAL A 206 -27.70 -19.47 -6.74
CA VAL A 206 -29.08 -19.06 -6.48
C VAL A 206 -29.86 -20.24 -5.91
N ASN A 207 -30.63 -19.99 -4.87
CA ASN A 207 -31.54 -20.99 -4.34
C ASN A 207 -32.69 -21.24 -5.33
N LEU A 208 -32.89 -22.50 -5.69
CA LEU A 208 -33.85 -22.94 -6.70
C LEU A 208 -35.29 -22.47 -6.41
N THR A 209 -35.69 -22.36 -5.15
CA THR A 209 -37.08 -22.06 -4.76
C THR A 209 -37.28 -20.68 -4.18
N THR A 210 -36.27 -20.13 -3.50
CA THR A 210 -36.39 -18.83 -2.84
C THR A 210 -35.84 -17.66 -3.65
N GLY A 211 -35.07 -17.93 -4.72
CA GLY A 211 -34.42 -16.88 -5.51
C GLY A 211 -33.29 -16.16 -4.76
N GLN A 212 -32.89 -16.66 -3.59
CA GLN A 212 -31.80 -16.09 -2.80
C GLN A 212 -30.46 -16.35 -3.48
N LEU A 213 -29.76 -15.29 -3.85
CA LEU A 213 -28.39 -15.32 -4.36
C LEU A 213 -27.41 -15.29 -3.18
N SER A 214 -26.42 -16.18 -3.20
CA SER A 214 -25.39 -16.32 -2.16
C SER A 214 -24.01 -16.53 -2.77
N LEU A 215 -22.98 -16.21 -2.00
CA LEU A 215 -21.58 -16.35 -2.41
C LEU A 215 -21.07 -17.78 -2.20
N SER A 216 -20.37 -18.37 -3.18
CA SER A 216 -19.75 -19.70 -3.10
C SER A 216 -18.23 -19.71 -3.21
N GLN A 217 -17.62 -18.60 -3.61
CA GLN A 217 -16.17 -18.41 -3.62
C GLN A 217 -15.82 -17.02 -3.10
N GLN A 218 -14.62 -16.86 -2.52
CA GLN A 218 -14.18 -15.57 -2.04
C GLN A 218 -14.08 -14.58 -3.21
N LEU A 219 -14.46 -13.34 -2.95
CA LEU A 219 -14.26 -12.24 -3.88
C LEU A 219 -12.83 -11.69 -3.72
N ASP A 220 -12.37 -10.99 -4.73
CA ASP A 220 -11.06 -10.35 -4.80
C ASP A 220 -11.27 -9.08 -5.64
N PHE A 221 -11.25 -7.93 -4.97
CA PHE A 221 -11.52 -6.63 -5.56
C PHE A 221 -10.43 -6.24 -6.55
N GLU A 222 -9.17 -6.55 -6.24
CA GLU A 222 -7.99 -6.31 -7.08
C GLU A 222 -8.10 -7.09 -8.41
N ALA A 223 -8.74 -8.27 -8.38
CA ALA A 223 -8.97 -9.09 -9.56
C ALA A 223 -10.23 -8.67 -10.34
N ILE A 224 -11.40 -8.63 -9.69
CA ILE A 224 -12.70 -8.40 -10.35
C ILE A 224 -13.61 -7.52 -9.48
N LYS A 225 -13.83 -6.29 -9.92
CA LYS A 225 -14.62 -5.27 -9.19
C LYS A 225 -16.12 -5.36 -9.36
N GLN A 226 -16.59 -6.08 -10.38
CA GLN A 226 -18.02 -6.16 -10.67
C GLN A 226 -18.36 -7.49 -11.34
N PHE A 227 -19.51 -8.05 -10.93
CA PHE A 227 -20.12 -9.18 -11.61
C PHE A 227 -21.50 -8.82 -12.17
N GLU A 228 -21.79 -9.32 -13.36
CA GLU A 228 -23.09 -9.28 -13.99
C GLU A 228 -23.63 -10.71 -14.10
N ILE A 229 -24.76 -10.97 -13.46
CA ILE A 229 -25.33 -12.30 -13.30
C ILE A 229 -26.72 -12.30 -13.92
N GLU A 230 -26.90 -13.09 -14.97
CA GLU A 230 -28.23 -13.30 -15.56
C GLU A 230 -28.93 -14.45 -14.82
N VAL A 231 -30.04 -14.14 -14.16
CA VAL A 231 -30.86 -15.11 -13.44
C VAL A 231 -32.14 -15.36 -14.24
N GLU A 232 -32.47 -16.63 -14.44
CA GLU A 232 -33.72 -17.06 -15.07
C GLU A 232 -34.69 -17.60 -14.01
N ALA A 233 -35.95 -17.22 -14.17
CA ALA A 233 -37.09 -17.82 -13.49
C ALA A 233 -37.89 -18.63 -14.52
N SER A 234 -38.14 -19.90 -14.24
CA SER A 234 -38.92 -20.81 -15.09
C SER A 234 -40.04 -21.44 -14.29
N ASP A 235 -41.21 -21.60 -14.88
CA ASP A 235 -42.34 -22.32 -14.30
C ASP A 235 -42.15 -23.86 -14.31
N GLY A 236 -43.13 -24.60 -13.79
CA GLY A 236 -43.17 -26.06 -13.83
C GLY A 236 -44.03 -26.65 -14.95
N GLY A 237 -44.40 -25.87 -15.96
CA GLY A 237 -45.27 -26.29 -17.05
C GLY A 237 -44.66 -27.40 -17.92
N GLN A 238 -45.51 -28.20 -18.60
CA GLN A 238 -45.03 -29.25 -19.51
C GLN A 238 -44.17 -28.67 -20.65
N THR A 239 -44.56 -27.50 -21.16
CA THR A 239 -43.70 -26.63 -21.95
C THR A 239 -43.41 -25.41 -21.11
N SER A 240 -42.27 -25.43 -20.43
CA SER A 240 -41.96 -24.39 -19.46
C SER A 240 -41.73 -23.04 -20.12
N LEU A 241 -42.33 -22.00 -19.55
CA LEU A 241 -42.07 -20.62 -19.91
C LEU A 241 -41.08 -20.01 -18.91
N SER A 242 -40.28 -19.06 -19.39
CA SER A 242 -39.25 -18.43 -18.56
C SER A 242 -39.10 -16.94 -18.83
N ALA A 243 -38.58 -16.25 -17.82
CA ALA A 243 -38.12 -14.88 -17.91
C ALA A 243 -36.72 -14.75 -17.31
N LYS A 244 -36.04 -13.66 -17.64
CA LYS A 244 -34.67 -13.38 -17.18
C LYS A 244 -34.57 -11.99 -16.56
N THR A 245 -33.67 -11.83 -15.60
CA THR A 245 -33.33 -10.56 -14.96
C THR A 245 -31.83 -10.45 -14.74
N LEU A 246 -31.32 -9.22 -14.60
CA LEU A 246 -29.90 -8.96 -14.36
C LEU A 246 -29.66 -8.64 -12.88
N VAL A 247 -28.69 -9.29 -12.26
CA VAL A 247 -28.16 -8.94 -10.95
C VAL A 247 -26.74 -8.41 -11.13
N VAL A 248 -26.49 -7.18 -10.68
CA VAL A 248 -25.16 -6.56 -10.69
C VAL A 248 -24.62 -6.53 -9.27
N VAL A 249 -23.49 -7.18 -9.07
CA VAL A 249 -22.77 -7.22 -7.80
C VAL A 249 -21.56 -6.31 -7.92
N HIS A 250 -21.54 -5.23 -7.14
CA HIS A 250 -20.38 -4.36 -7.00
C HIS A 250 -19.54 -4.84 -5.84
N VAL A 251 -18.29 -5.22 -6.12
CA VAL A 251 -17.35 -5.62 -5.08
C VAL A 251 -16.81 -4.35 -4.43
N LEU A 252 -16.83 -4.30 -3.11
CA LEU A 252 -16.26 -3.21 -2.32
C LEU A 252 -14.91 -3.66 -1.76
N ASP A 253 -13.91 -2.83 -1.99
CA ASP A 253 -12.55 -2.91 -1.45
C ASP A 253 -12.55 -2.97 0.09
N VAL A 254 -11.76 -3.89 0.62
CA VAL A 254 -11.40 -4.04 2.03
C VAL A 254 -9.89 -3.92 2.15
N ASN A 255 -9.42 -3.25 3.21
CA ASN A 255 -7.98 -3.06 3.44
C ASN A 255 -7.26 -4.39 3.72
N ASP A 256 -6.84 -5.08 2.67
CA ASP A 256 -6.36 -6.46 2.68
C ASP A 256 -4.95 -6.62 2.12
N ASN A 257 -4.42 -5.61 1.42
CA ASN A 257 -3.04 -5.52 0.99
C ASN A 257 -2.27 -4.49 1.84
N PRO A 258 -1.05 -4.81 2.30
CA PRO A 258 -0.18 -3.82 2.93
C PRO A 258 0.65 -3.04 1.89
N PRO A 259 1.15 -1.83 2.23
CA PRO A 259 2.09 -1.12 1.39
C PRO A 259 3.35 -1.96 1.07
N GLU A 260 3.78 -1.97 -0.18
CA GLU A 260 4.90 -2.77 -0.67
C GLU A 260 6.03 -1.88 -1.21
N PHE A 261 7.23 -2.03 -0.63
CA PHE A 261 8.45 -1.40 -1.13
C PHE A 261 8.99 -2.15 -2.34
N ASN A 262 9.49 -1.42 -3.34
CA ASN A 262 10.12 -2.04 -4.50
C ASN A 262 11.51 -2.66 -4.21
N GLN A 263 12.09 -2.42 -3.03
CA GLN A 263 13.39 -2.96 -2.60
C GLN A 263 13.37 -3.34 -1.12
N ALA A 264 14.15 -4.36 -0.75
CA ALA A 264 14.28 -4.83 0.63
C ALA A 264 15.13 -3.90 1.52
N ALA A 265 16.00 -3.08 0.91
CA ALA A 265 16.80 -2.05 1.57
C ALA A 265 17.29 -1.03 0.53
N TYR A 266 17.65 0.17 1.00
CA TYR A 266 18.13 1.27 0.16
C TYR A 266 19.48 1.78 0.64
N ASP A 267 20.45 1.90 -0.27
CA ASP A 267 21.73 2.56 -0.03
C ASP A 267 21.76 3.90 -0.76
N ILE A 268 21.93 4.99 -0.01
CA ILE A 268 21.90 6.36 -0.51
C ILE A 268 23.23 7.04 -0.15
N PHE A 269 23.78 7.82 -1.06
CA PHE A 269 25.04 8.55 -0.87
C PHE A 269 24.79 10.05 -1.01
N VAL A 270 25.22 10.82 -0.02
CA VAL A 270 24.97 12.27 0.05
C VAL A 270 26.23 13.01 0.47
N PHE A 271 26.54 14.16 -0.12
CA PHE A 271 27.65 14.99 0.37
C PHE A 271 27.27 15.71 1.66
N GLU A 272 28.22 15.90 2.57
CA GLU A 272 27.96 16.57 3.85
C GLU A 272 27.58 18.05 3.71
N ASN A 273 28.04 18.71 2.65
CA ASN A 273 27.73 20.12 2.38
C ASN A 273 26.30 20.35 1.83
N LEU A 274 25.48 19.31 1.74
CA LEU A 274 24.09 19.44 1.31
C LEU A 274 23.32 20.36 2.26
N GLN A 275 22.62 21.32 1.66
CA GLN A 275 21.84 22.28 2.41
C GLN A 275 20.59 21.64 3.03
N LYS A 276 20.20 22.15 4.20
CA LYS A 276 18.91 21.81 4.80
C LYS A 276 17.76 22.07 3.80
N GLY A 277 16.90 21.07 3.65
CA GLY A 277 15.77 21.06 2.72
C GLY A 277 16.08 20.39 1.37
N SER A 278 17.33 20.01 1.08
CA SER A 278 17.67 19.30 -0.15
C SER A 278 17.00 17.91 -0.19
N PRO A 279 16.35 17.53 -1.30
CA PRO A 279 15.85 16.18 -1.52
C PRO A 279 17.00 15.24 -1.90
N ILE A 280 17.03 14.05 -1.31
CA ILE A 280 18.11 13.08 -1.54
C ILE A 280 17.63 11.80 -2.22
N TYR A 281 16.36 11.40 -2.02
CA TYR A 281 15.75 10.24 -2.66
C TYR A 281 14.23 10.30 -2.54
N THR A 282 13.50 9.66 -3.45
CA THR A 282 12.03 9.49 -3.38
C THR A 282 11.71 8.00 -3.49
N PHE A 283 11.07 7.45 -2.44
CA PHE A 283 10.72 6.04 -2.39
C PHE A 283 9.51 5.72 -3.27
N SER A 284 9.54 4.55 -3.91
CA SER A 284 8.39 4.02 -4.65
C SER A 284 7.77 2.89 -3.84
N VAL A 285 6.62 3.19 -3.24
CA VAL A 285 5.80 2.23 -2.48
C VAL A 285 4.44 2.15 -3.13
N THR A 286 3.93 0.95 -3.29
CA THR A 286 2.63 0.68 -3.89
C THR A 286 1.76 -0.07 -2.92
N ASP A 287 0.48 0.25 -2.91
CA ASP A 287 -0.56 -0.52 -2.25
C ASP A 287 -1.56 -0.94 -3.33
N LYS A 288 -2.09 -2.16 -3.24
CA LYS A 288 -2.99 -2.71 -4.28
C LYS A 288 -4.44 -2.32 -4.08
N ASP A 289 -4.79 -1.91 -2.86
CA ASP A 289 -6.13 -1.48 -2.52
C ASP A 289 -6.46 -0.13 -3.20
N GLU A 290 -7.61 0.47 -2.91
CA GLU A 290 -8.01 1.77 -3.48
C GLU A 290 -8.26 2.87 -2.45
N VAL A 291 -8.16 4.11 -2.93
CA VAL A 291 -8.50 5.34 -2.20
C VAL A 291 -7.77 5.47 -0.86
N GLU A 292 -8.44 5.18 0.25
CA GLU A 292 -7.88 5.37 1.60
C GLU A 292 -7.15 4.11 2.07
N ASN A 293 -7.59 2.93 1.62
CA ASN A 293 -6.90 1.65 1.86
C ASN A 293 -5.53 1.64 1.18
N ALA A 294 -5.37 2.33 0.05
CA ALA A 294 -4.07 2.51 -0.60
C ALA A 294 -3.35 3.84 -0.30
N ARG A 295 -3.90 4.69 0.57
CA ARG A 295 -3.27 5.99 0.89
C ARG A 295 -2.12 5.77 1.88
N ILE A 296 -0.90 5.92 1.39
CA ILE A 296 0.30 5.69 2.17
C ILE A 296 0.68 6.93 2.99
N THR A 297 0.97 6.71 4.27
CA THR A 297 1.61 7.64 5.20
C THR A 297 2.99 7.11 5.58
N TYR A 298 4.01 7.95 5.43
CA TYR A 298 5.40 7.60 5.68
C TYR A 298 5.90 8.09 7.04
N TYR A 299 6.71 7.25 7.69
CA TYR A 299 7.43 7.56 8.92
C TYR A 299 8.89 7.14 8.80
N LEU A 300 9.80 7.98 9.28
CA LEU A 300 11.23 7.74 9.23
C LEU A 300 11.83 7.95 10.61
N SER A 301 12.58 6.97 11.09
CA SER A 301 13.19 7.00 12.43
C SER A 301 14.58 6.37 12.42
N ALA A 302 15.41 6.73 13.39
CA ALA A 302 16.69 6.10 13.67
C ALA A 302 16.61 5.43 15.05
N GLU A 303 17.19 4.24 15.21
CA GLU A 303 17.15 3.51 16.49
C GLU A 303 17.91 4.25 17.61
N ASP A 304 19.00 4.93 17.27
CA ASP A 304 19.81 5.73 18.18
C ASP A 304 19.22 7.12 18.48
N GLY A 305 18.11 7.48 17.82
CA GLY A 305 17.45 8.78 17.92
C GLY A 305 18.13 9.91 17.16
N ASP A 306 19.28 9.65 16.53
CA ASP A 306 20.06 10.64 15.79
C ASP A 306 19.73 10.59 14.29
N ASN A 307 18.69 11.34 13.92
CA ASN A 307 18.18 11.40 12.56
C ASN A 307 18.21 12.84 12.01
N PRO A 308 19.19 13.20 11.16
CA PRO A 308 19.27 14.51 10.53
C PRO A 308 18.36 14.63 9.30
N TYR A 309 17.51 13.64 9.01
CA TYR A 309 16.64 13.59 7.83
C TYR A 309 15.16 13.65 8.20
N SER A 310 14.32 14.06 7.25
CA SER A 310 12.86 14.05 7.36
C SER A 310 12.23 13.45 6.12
N ILE A 311 11.10 12.76 6.27
CA ILE A 311 10.36 12.17 5.15
C ILE A 311 9.11 12.99 4.85
N GLN A 312 8.88 13.31 3.58
CA GLN A 312 7.65 13.89 3.10
C GLN A 312 6.62 12.80 2.77
N GLN A 313 5.34 13.16 2.75
CA GLN A 313 4.25 12.21 2.49
C GLN A 313 4.14 11.80 1.00
N ASP A 314 4.91 12.42 0.11
CA ASP A 314 5.12 11.95 -1.27
C ASP A 314 6.23 10.90 -1.37
N GLY A 315 6.84 10.50 -0.23
CA GLY A 315 7.95 9.55 -0.17
C GLY A 315 9.32 10.19 -0.37
N THR A 316 9.44 11.52 -0.47
CA THR A 316 10.74 12.20 -0.64
C THR A 316 11.42 12.44 0.69
N ILE A 317 12.63 11.89 0.86
CA ILE A 317 13.48 12.17 2.01
C ILE A 317 14.30 13.45 1.79
N LEU A 318 14.31 14.31 2.81
CA LEU A 318 14.99 15.60 2.83
C LEU A 318 16.04 15.66 3.95
N VAL A 319 17.09 16.43 3.72
CA VAL A 319 18.03 16.86 4.77
C VAL A 319 17.32 17.85 5.71
N ASN A 320 17.32 17.58 7.02
CA ASN A 320 16.66 18.41 8.04
C ASN A 320 17.64 19.10 9.01
N SER A 321 18.90 18.69 9.05
CA SER A 321 19.99 19.38 9.73
C SER A 321 21.27 19.33 8.89
N ASN A 322 22.28 20.11 9.28
CA ASN A 322 23.58 20.05 8.62
C ASN A 322 24.18 18.65 8.83
N LEU A 323 24.80 18.14 7.77
CA LEU A 323 25.55 16.89 7.80
C LEU A 323 27.03 17.22 8.01
N ASP A 324 27.73 16.32 8.67
CA ASP A 324 29.15 16.42 8.99
C ASP A 324 29.67 14.98 9.08
N ARG A 325 30.52 14.60 8.14
CA ARG A 325 31.05 13.26 7.99
C ARG A 325 32.07 12.96 9.09
N GLU A 326 32.88 13.93 9.48
CA GLU A 326 33.84 13.83 10.59
C GLU A 326 33.13 13.54 11.91
N THR A 327 31.90 14.03 12.08
CA THR A 327 31.04 13.68 13.21
C THR A 327 30.38 12.31 13.04
N LYS A 328 29.74 12.03 11.89
CA LYS A 328 29.06 10.75 11.62
C LYS A 328 28.91 10.46 10.13
N GLU A 329 29.63 9.44 9.67
CA GLU A 329 29.71 9.05 8.26
C GLU A 329 28.52 8.19 7.74
N LYS A 330 27.74 7.57 8.64
CA LYS A 330 26.66 6.64 8.26
C LYS A 330 25.45 6.75 9.17
N TYR A 331 24.26 6.74 8.55
CA TYR A 331 22.96 6.67 9.22
C TYR A 331 22.20 5.43 8.77
N GLU A 332 21.69 4.67 9.75
CA GLU A 332 20.80 3.53 9.50
C GLU A 332 19.40 3.89 10.00
N LEU A 333 18.48 4.06 9.05
CA LEU A 333 17.13 4.54 9.31
C LEU A 333 16.11 3.44 9.03
N LEU A 334 15.08 3.36 9.87
CA LEU A 334 13.88 2.56 9.65
C LEU A 334 12.84 3.44 8.95
N LEU A 335 12.49 3.06 7.72
CA LEU A 335 11.41 3.66 6.95
C LEU A 335 10.17 2.76 7.06
N VAL A 336 9.07 3.33 7.54
CA VAL A 336 7.77 2.66 7.66
C VAL A 336 6.78 3.32 6.72
N ALA A 337 6.09 2.51 5.92
CA ALA A 337 4.94 2.91 5.12
C ALA A 337 3.70 2.26 5.75
N SER A 338 2.71 3.08 6.11
CA SER A 338 1.43 2.63 6.64
C SER A 338 0.34 3.10 5.71
N ASP A 339 -0.62 2.25 5.37
CA ASP A 339 -1.85 2.70 4.75
C ASP A 339 -2.72 3.48 5.75
N ASN A 340 -3.83 4.02 5.25
CA ASN A 340 -4.86 4.66 6.05
C ASN A 340 -6.15 3.84 6.15
N GLY A 341 -6.12 2.57 5.76
CA GLY A 341 -7.26 1.68 5.86
C GLY A 341 -7.59 1.29 7.30
N VAL A 342 -8.69 0.54 7.49
CA VAL A 342 -9.11 0.06 8.82
C VAL A 342 -9.37 -1.46 8.78
N PRO A 343 -8.59 -2.28 9.49
CA PRO A 343 -7.42 -1.93 10.29
C PRO A 343 -6.25 -1.46 9.40
N GLN A 344 -5.44 -0.53 9.90
CA GLN A 344 -4.26 -0.07 9.17
C GLN A 344 -3.28 -1.22 8.99
N ARG A 345 -2.70 -1.33 7.80
CA ARG A 345 -1.57 -2.22 7.53
C ARG A 345 -0.34 -1.40 7.22
N GLN A 346 0.80 -1.99 7.51
CA GLN A 346 2.08 -1.31 7.40
C GLN A 346 3.16 -2.29 7.00
N ASN A 347 4.20 -1.75 6.38
CA ASN A 347 5.42 -2.45 6.04
C ASN A 347 6.61 -1.54 6.34
N PHE A 348 7.80 -2.13 6.44
CA PHE A 348 9.01 -1.38 6.77
C PHE A 348 10.22 -1.88 6.00
N THR A 349 11.21 -1.00 5.88
CA THR A 349 12.49 -1.27 5.21
C THR A 349 13.61 -0.46 5.87
N TYR A 350 14.86 -0.85 5.64
CA TYR A 350 16.02 -0.14 6.14
C TYR A 350 16.65 0.73 5.05
N VAL A 351 17.01 1.96 5.44
CA VAL A 351 17.67 2.94 4.59
C VAL A 351 19.03 3.26 5.19
N SER A 352 20.09 2.89 4.47
CA SER A 352 21.48 3.16 4.82
C SER A 352 21.94 4.38 4.03
N ILE A 353 22.21 5.48 4.74
CA ILE A 353 22.68 6.72 4.13
C ILE A 353 24.15 6.92 4.50
N GLN A 354 25.01 6.94 3.49
CA GLN A 354 26.43 7.26 3.64
C GLN A 354 26.67 8.73 3.31
N VAL A 355 27.33 9.42 4.25
CA VAL A 355 27.79 10.79 4.05
C VAL A 355 29.14 10.74 3.35
N LEU A 356 29.20 11.39 2.20
CA LEU A 356 30.39 11.56 1.38
C LEU A 356 31.11 12.83 1.79
N ASP A 357 32.42 12.70 1.84
CA ASP A 357 33.40 13.70 2.21
C ASP A 357 33.45 14.89 1.23
N VAL A 358 33.64 16.07 1.79
CA VAL A 358 33.91 17.35 1.12
C VAL A 358 35.14 17.95 1.78
N ASN A 359 36.05 18.52 0.99
CA ASN A 359 37.26 19.15 1.54
C ASN A 359 36.91 20.46 2.28
N ASP A 360 36.57 20.38 3.56
CA ASP A 360 36.14 21.52 4.37
C ASP A 360 36.95 21.72 5.66
N ASN A 361 37.85 20.78 5.99
CA ASN A 361 38.81 20.95 7.08
C ASN A 361 40.24 21.15 6.55
N PRO A 362 40.91 22.29 6.83
CA PRO A 362 42.31 22.45 6.48
C PRO A 362 43.24 21.63 7.39
N PRO A 363 44.43 21.21 6.91
CA PRO A 363 45.42 20.54 7.74
C PRO A 363 45.83 21.36 8.97
N GLN A 364 45.89 20.72 10.14
CA GLN A 364 46.26 21.35 11.41
C GLN A 364 47.51 20.71 12.01
N PHE A 365 48.50 21.51 12.37
CA PHE A 365 49.70 21.01 13.04
C PHE A 365 49.39 20.45 14.44
N THR A 366 50.02 19.32 14.76
CA THR A 366 49.80 18.58 16.02
C THR A 366 50.37 19.25 17.27
N LYS A 367 51.26 20.23 17.10
CA LYS A 367 51.88 20.99 18.19
C LYS A 367 51.66 22.47 17.96
N ALA A 368 51.50 23.21 19.04
CA ALA A 368 51.37 24.67 19.03
C ALA A 368 52.69 25.41 18.77
N GLN A 369 53.84 24.73 18.96
CA GLN A 369 55.17 25.27 18.70
C GLN A 369 56.15 24.14 18.35
N TYR A 370 57.02 24.42 17.39
CA TYR A 370 58.14 23.55 17.02
C TYR A 370 59.47 24.29 17.22
N SER A 371 60.38 23.67 17.98
CA SER A 371 61.72 24.22 18.16
C SER A 371 62.79 23.15 18.21
N ALA A 372 63.93 23.41 17.58
CA ALA A 372 65.13 22.58 17.65
C ALA A 372 66.37 23.41 17.96
N ASN A 373 67.41 22.75 18.46
CA ASN A 373 68.75 23.33 18.58
C ASN A 373 69.69 22.55 17.66
N VAL A 374 70.50 23.25 16.89
CA VAL A 374 71.53 22.69 16.02
C VAL A 374 72.87 23.31 16.40
N LEU A 375 73.91 22.48 16.52
CA LEU A 375 75.27 22.97 16.78
C LEU A 375 76.01 23.07 15.45
N VAL A 376 76.70 24.20 15.22
CA VAL A 376 77.47 24.43 13.99
C VAL A 376 78.46 23.29 13.72
N ALA A 377 79.20 22.82 14.73
CA ALA A 377 80.16 21.71 14.60
C ALA A 377 79.55 20.38 14.09
N THR A 378 78.25 20.18 14.27
CA THR A 378 77.54 18.97 13.85
C THR A 378 76.67 19.17 12.60
N ALA A 379 76.56 20.41 12.12
CA ALA A 379 75.71 20.80 11.02
C ALA A 379 76.32 20.35 9.68
N LYS A 380 75.83 19.21 9.16
CA LYS A 380 76.20 18.67 7.85
C LYS A 380 74.96 18.51 6.98
N GLU A 381 75.15 18.55 5.67
CA GLU A 381 74.10 18.25 4.70
C GLU A 381 73.43 16.90 5.03
N GLY A 382 72.10 16.89 5.03
CA GLY A 382 71.26 15.74 5.33
C GLY A 382 71.03 15.45 6.81
N VAL A 383 71.61 16.22 7.74
CA VAL A 383 71.32 16.07 9.18
C VAL A 383 69.87 16.49 9.47
N SER A 384 69.14 15.63 10.17
CA SER A 384 67.77 15.88 10.62
C SER A 384 67.75 16.92 11.75
N VAL A 385 66.92 17.95 11.57
CA VAL A 385 66.76 19.04 12.54
C VAL A 385 65.58 18.75 13.46
N LEU A 386 64.41 18.53 12.87
CA LEU A 386 63.18 18.10 13.53
C LEU A 386 62.18 17.60 12.49
N SER A 387 61.08 17.00 12.95
CA SER A 387 59.93 16.68 12.10
C SER A 387 58.69 17.42 12.59
N VAL A 388 57.97 18.01 11.65
CA VAL A 388 56.61 18.52 11.87
C VAL A 388 55.58 17.46 11.52
N SER A 389 54.39 17.56 12.09
CA SER A 389 53.27 16.70 11.72
C SER A 389 51.96 17.49 11.83
N ALA A 390 51.13 17.37 10.81
CA ALA A 390 49.77 17.86 10.76
C ALA A 390 48.78 16.70 10.62
N ILE A 391 47.53 16.96 11.00
CA ILE A 391 46.38 16.08 10.85
C ILE A 391 45.32 16.81 10.04
N ASP A 392 44.61 16.05 9.23
CA ASP A 392 43.49 16.52 8.43
C ASP A 392 42.36 15.49 8.63
N PRO A 393 41.21 15.90 9.19
CA PRO A 393 40.15 14.98 9.58
C PRO A 393 39.30 14.49 8.40
N ASP A 394 39.44 15.08 7.21
CA ASP A 394 38.71 14.70 6.00
C ASP A 394 39.08 13.27 5.56
N ALA A 395 38.58 12.82 4.41
CA ALA A 395 38.81 11.46 3.91
C ALA A 395 39.47 11.40 2.53
N GLY A 396 40.18 10.31 2.26
CA GLY A 396 40.84 10.09 0.97
C GLY A 396 41.83 11.22 0.66
N ASN A 397 41.80 11.74 -0.57
CA ASN A 397 42.74 12.79 -1.01
C ASN A 397 42.61 14.10 -0.23
N ASN A 398 41.44 14.39 0.34
CA ASN A 398 41.19 15.58 1.14
C ASN A 398 41.99 15.54 2.45
N SER A 399 42.35 14.34 2.94
CA SER A 399 43.18 14.19 4.14
C SER A 399 44.68 14.01 3.89
N VAL A 400 45.11 13.89 2.62
CA VAL A 400 46.51 13.59 2.30
C VAL A 400 47.32 14.88 2.35
N ILE A 401 48.21 14.96 3.33
CA ILE A 401 48.99 16.17 3.60
C ILE A 401 50.34 16.14 2.88
N SER A 402 50.68 17.28 2.29
CA SER A 402 52.02 17.62 1.81
C SER A 402 52.60 18.81 2.56
N TYR A 403 53.90 18.77 2.85
CA TYR A 403 54.61 19.84 3.56
C TYR A 403 55.51 20.63 2.63
N SER A 404 55.62 21.94 2.86
CA SER A 404 56.53 22.84 2.14
C SER A 404 57.02 23.98 3.03
N LEU A 405 58.17 24.57 2.67
CA LEU A 405 58.68 25.78 3.33
C LEU A 405 58.21 27.00 2.55
N LEU A 406 57.50 27.91 3.22
CA LEU A 406 57.04 29.17 2.63
C LEU A 406 58.20 30.17 2.50
N ASN A 407 59.06 30.25 3.52
CA ASN A 407 60.29 31.02 3.44
C ASN A 407 61.44 30.13 2.99
N HIS A 408 61.98 30.43 1.82
CA HIS A 408 63.18 29.77 1.33
C HIS A 408 64.36 30.12 2.24
N SER A 409 64.95 29.10 2.87
CA SER A 409 66.31 29.17 3.40
C SER A 409 67.16 28.20 2.59
N ASP A 410 68.28 28.68 2.06
CA ASP A 410 69.24 27.84 1.33
C ASP A 410 69.81 26.71 2.22
N ASP A 411 69.65 26.83 3.54
CA ASP A 411 70.21 25.93 4.54
C ASP A 411 69.26 24.81 4.99
N PHE A 412 67.97 24.89 4.66
CA PHE A 412 66.97 23.92 5.12
C PHE A 412 66.12 23.39 3.97
N HIS A 413 65.81 22.11 4.04
CA HIS A 413 64.90 21.42 3.14
C HIS A 413 63.87 20.65 3.97
N ILE A 414 62.62 20.61 3.50
CA ILE A 414 61.57 19.79 4.11
C ILE A 414 61.15 18.66 3.18
N ASN A 415 61.07 17.44 3.71
CA ASN A 415 60.48 16.33 2.98
C ASN A 415 58.95 16.52 2.91
N SER A 416 58.42 16.60 1.69
CA SER A 416 57.01 16.89 1.45
C SER A 416 56.04 15.84 1.97
N HIS A 417 56.49 14.60 2.24
CA HIS A 417 55.62 13.52 2.71
C HIS A 417 55.78 13.26 4.22
N THR A 418 57.00 13.37 4.75
CA THR A 418 57.28 13.03 6.15
C THR A 418 57.28 14.23 7.09
N GLY A 419 57.33 15.46 6.56
CA GLY A 419 57.48 16.67 7.37
C GLY A 419 58.83 16.79 8.07
N GLU A 420 59.81 15.97 7.70
CA GLU A 420 61.16 16.04 8.23
C GLU A 420 61.92 17.21 7.62
N ILE A 421 62.46 18.06 8.49
CA ILE A 421 63.32 19.20 8.12
C ILE A 421 64.78 18.76 8.29
N THR A 422 65.54 18.85 7.21
CA THR A 422 66.96 18.50 7.14
C THR A 422 67.79 19.70 6.71
N LEU A 423 69.08 19.71 7.07
CA LEU A 423 70.02 20.70 6.55
C LEU A 423 70.36 20.43 5.06
N SER A 424 70.35 21.48 4.26
CA SER A 424 70.74 21.46 2.83
C SER A 424 72.23 21.70 2.61
N SER A 425 72.95 22.19 3.62
CA SER A 425 74.36 22.60 3.56
C SER A 425 75.00 22.57 4.96
N THR A 426 76.29 22.89 5.06
CA THR A 426 76.92 23.19 6.37
C THR A 426 76.53 24.59 6.84
N LEU A 427 76.50 24.81 8.15
CA LEU A 427 76.15 26.10 8.74
C LEU A 427 77.38 26.94 9.10
N ASP A 428 78.53 26.68 8.47
CA ASP A 428 79.82 27.34 8.77
C ASP A 428 79.81 28.87 8.55
N HIS A 429 78.83 29.37 7.80
CA HIS A 429 78.64 30.80 7.58
C HIS A 429 77.97 31.51 8.77
N ILE A 430 77.36 30.76 9.70
CA ILE A 430 76.73 31.29 10.90
C ILE A 430 77.81 31.55 11.94
N THR A 431 78.03 32.84 12.19
CA THR A 431 79.16 33.33 12.98
C THR A 431 78.75 33.81 14.37
N ALA A 432 77.54 33.55 14.83
CA ALA A 432 77.10 33.85 16.20
C ALA A 432 75.82 33.05 16.47
N ASP A 433 75.47 32.86 17.76
CA ASP A 433 74.18 32.28 18.14
C ASP A 433 73.04 32.98 17.40
N THR A 434 72.37 32.23 16.53
CA THR A 434 71.39 32.77 15.58
C THR A 434 70.10 31.97 15.70
N VAL A 435 68.97 32.68 15.64
CA VAL A 435 67.65 32.07 15.60
C VAL A 435 67.13 32.15 14.17
N VAL A 436 66.94 31.00 13.54
CA VAL A 436 66.31 30.88 12.23
C VAL A 436 64.85 30.51 12.43
N THR A 437 63.94 31.32 11.87
CA THR A 437 62.51 31.01 11.84
C THR A 437 62.17 30.46 10.47
N LEU A 438 61.65 29.24 10.41
CA LEU A 438 61.10 28.62 9.21
C LEU A 438 59.57 28.66 9.29
N ILE A 439 58.89 28.95 8.18
CA ILE A 439 57.44 28.93 8.08
C ILE A 439 57.07 27.70 7.25
N VAL A 440 56.51 26.69 7.91
CA VAL A 440 56.09 25.45 7.26
C VAL A 440 54.61 25.51 6.92
N ILE A 441 54.25 25.17 5.69
CA ILE A 441 52.87 25.05 5.24
C ILE A 441 52.55 23.57 5.06
N ALA A 442 51.48 23.13 5.71
CA ALA A 442 50.83 21.85 5.41
C ALA A 442 49.66 22.12 4.46
N ALA A 443 49.56 21.34 3.38
CA ALA A 443 48.52 21.47 2.37
C ALA A 443 47.94 20.10 2.04
N ASP A 444 46.61 19.99 2.01
CA ASP A 444 45.94 18.75 1.59
C ASP A 444 46.09 18.51 0.08
N HIS A 445 45.52 17.41 -0.43
CA HIS A 445 45.42 17.15 -1.87
C HIS A 445 43.98 17.27 -2.39
N GLY A 446 43.11 17.95 -1.64
CA GLY A 446 41.72 18.19 -1.99
C GLY A 446 41.55 19.25 -3.09
N ILE A 447 40.32 19.37 -3.59
CA ILE A 447 39.96 20.39 -4.59
C ILE A 447 38.70 21.12 -4.12
N PRO A 448 38.77 22.42 -3.75
CA PRO A 448 39.98 23.25 -3.70
C PRO A 448 40.95 22.77 -2.61
N GLN A 449 42.25 22.97 -2.85
CA GLN A 449 43.28 22.64 -1.86
C GLN A 449 43.16 23.57 -0.65
N LEU A 450 43.11 23.02 0.56
CA LEU A 450 43.19 23.78 1.80
C LEU A 450 44.60 23.67 2.40
N THR A 451 44.96 24.69 3.17
CA THR A 451 46.29 24.80 3.78
C THR A 451 46.16 25.22 5.23
N SER A 452 47.15 24.86 6.05
CA SER A 452 47.28 25.37 7.41
C SER A 452 47.35 26.90 7.40
N ASN A 453 46.32 27.57 7.93
CA ASN A 453 46.18 29.03 7.89
C ASN A 453 47.44 29.75 8.40
N GLY A 454 48.17 30.41 7.50
CA GLY A 454 49.35 31.24 7.82
C GLY A 454 50.68 30.48 8.00
N GLY A 455 50.65 29.15 7.99
CA GLY A 455 51.82 28.30 8.25
C GLY A 455 52.24 28.28 9.72
N GLU A 456 53.05 27.29 10.09
CA GLU A 456 53.58 27.09 11.44
C GLU A 456 55.02 27.59 11.53
N GLU A 457 55.30 28.40 12.55
CA GLU A 457 56.64 28.90 12.83
C GLU A 457 57.48 27.84 13.54
N VAL A 458 58.50 27.33 12.85
CA VAL A 458 59.52 26.45 13.40
C VAL A 458 60.75 27.27 13.77
N THR A 459 61.10 27.29 15.05
CA THR A 459 62.26 28.01 15.56
C THR A 459 63.48 27.10 15.67
N VAL A 460 64.49 27.32 14.84
CA VAL A 460 65.77 26.61 14.92
C VAL A 460 66.80 27.53 15.56
N ARG A 461 67.31 27.15 16.73
CA ARG A 461 68.42 27.84 17.39
C ARG A 461 69.72 27.21 16.93
N VAL A 462 70.54 27.98 16.24
CA VAL A 462 71.87 27.56 15.82
C VAL A 462 72.86 28.14 16.82
N ASN A 463 73.50 27.26 17.60
CA ASN A 463 74.46 27.67 18.61
C ASN A 463 75.89 27.38 18.15
N ASP A 464 76.78 28.29 18.49
CA ASP A 464 78.22 28.09 18.35
C ASP A 464 78.75 27.09 19.38
N THR A 465 79.82 26.38 19.03
CA THR A 465 80.52 25.42 19.90
C THR A 465 81.94 25.92 20.12
N ASN A 466 82.37 26.02 21.39
CA ASN A 466 83.73 26.44 21.75
C ASN A 466 84.77 25.36 21.42
N ASP A 467 84.97 25.10 20.13
CA ASP A 467 85.81 24.01 19.62
C ASP A 467 87.11 24.50 18.97
N ASN A 468 87.29 25.82 18.86
CA ASN A 468 88.57 26.42 18.56
C ASN A 468 89.24 26.87 19.87
N SER A 469 90.57 26.78 19.90
CA SER A 469 91.35 27.24 21.05
C SER A 469 92.04 28.55 20.70
N PRO A 470 92.20 29.49 21.66
CA PRO A 470 92.85 30.76 21.37
C PRO A 470 94.29 30.55 20.92
N ALA A 471 94.67 31.18 19.81
CA ALA A 471 96.02 31.07 19.25
C ALA A 471 96.73 32.43 19.27
N PHE A 472 97.97 32.47 19.79
CA PHE A 472 98.80 33.68 19.71
C PHE A 472 99.06 34.10 18.27
N SER A 473 99.05 35.42 18.02
CA SER A 473 99.42 35.98 16.73
C SER A 473 100.87 35.64 16.37
N THR A 474 101.13 35.29 15.11
CA THR A 474 102.48 34.94 14.63
C THR A 474 103.49 36.10 14.65
N LEU A 475 103.03 37.32 14.96
CA LEU A 475 103.83 38.54 14.97
C LEU A 475 104.32 38.96 16.37
N ILE A 476 104.08 38.17 17.43
CA ILE A 476 104.55 38.50 18.78
C ILE A 476 106.07 38.35 18.92
N GLN A 477 106.71 39.27 19.65
CA GLN A 477 108.12 39.12 20.03
C GLN A 477 108.25 38.22 21.26
N THR A 478 108.96 37.10 21.11
CA THR A 478 109.19 36.13 22.21
C THR A 478 110.52 36.33 22.92
N LYS A 479 111.41 37.17 22.38
CA LYS A 479 112.65 37.60 23.04
C LYS A 479 112.62 39.10 23.22
N LEU A 480 112.51 39.51 24.48
CA LEU A 480 112.42 40.90 24.88
C LEU A 480 113.69 41.27 25.65
N SER A 481 114.12 42.52 25.57
CA SER A 481 115.29 43.03 26.30
C SER A 481 114.87 44.22 27.13
N ALA A 482 115.24 44.22 28.41
CA ALA A 482 114.92 45.26 29.36
C ALA A 482 116.22 45.81 29.99
N PRO A 483 116.43 47.13 30.06
CA PRO A 483 117.51 47.71 30.84
C PRO A 483 117.31 47.46 32.34
N GLU A 484 118.38 47.06 33.04
CA GLU A 484 118.37 46.90 34.50
C GLU A 484 118.03 48.23 35.20
N ASN A 485 117.44 48.15 36.39
CA ASN A 485 117.04 49.29 37.23
C ASN A 485 115.94 50.22 36.67
N ALA A 486 115.29 49.87 35.56
CA ALA A 486 114.11 50.59 35.07
C ALA A 486 112.89 50.39 35.98
N ALA A 487 112.22 51.47 36.40
CA ALA A 487 111.16 51.42 37.42
C ALA A 487 109.91 50.63 36.97
N SER A 488 109.43 50.87 35.75
CA SER A 488 108.38 50.10 35.10
C SER A 488 108.55 50.25 33.58
N LEU A 489 108.68 49.12 32.91
CA LEU A 489 108.94 49.07 31.48
C LEU A 489 107.77 48.37 30.79
N ASP A 490 107.32 48.97 29.69
CA ASP A 490 106.40 48.34 28.77
C ASP A 490 107.19 47.33 27.92
N LEU A 491 106.92 46.05 28.12
CA LEU A 491 107.60 44.96 27.45
C LEU A 491 106.90 44.57 26.14
N GLY A 492 105.73 45.16 25.85
CA GLY A 492 104.97 44.92 24.64
C GLY A 492 103.58 44.36 24.92
N THR A 493 102.83 44.13 23.85
CA THR A 493 101.47 43.60 23.89
C THR A 493 101.40 42.29 23.13
N PHE A 494 100.90 41.26 23.78
CA PHE A 494 100.66 39.96 23.19
C PHE A 494 99.22 39.92 22.69
N SER A 495 99.04 39.64 21.40
CA SER A 495 97.73 39.43 20.81
C SER A 495 97.52 37.95 20.50
N ALA A 496 96.28 37.51 20.66
CA ALA A 496 95.82 36.19 20.26
C ALA A 496 94.50 36.37 19.52
N THR A 497 94.10 35.36 18.77
CA THR A 497 92.84 35.27 18.05
C THR A 497 92.22 33.93 18.35
N ASP A 498 90.92 33.92 18.58
CA ASP A 498 90.11 32.72 18.58
C ASP A 498 89.24 32.74 17.30
N LEU A 499 88.99 31.56 16.75
CA LEU A 499 88.11 31.39 15.59
C LEU A 499 86.65 31.17 16.00
N ASP A 500 86.39 30.84 17.26
CA ASP A 500 85.05 30.83 17.86
C ASP A 500 84.49 32.25 17.98
N ILE A 501 83.20 32.39 18.33
CA ILE A 501 82.53 33.71 18.26
C ILE A 501 81.72 34.03 19.52
N GLY A 502 81.56 35.32 19.81
CA GLY A 502 80.87 35.79 21.00
C GLY A 502 81.67 35.52 22.28
N VAL A 503 81.04 34.85 23.25
CA VAL A 503 81.70 34.52 24.54
C VAL A 503 82.77 33.44 24.39
N ASN A 504 82.65 32.58 23.39
CA ASN A 504 83.61 31.52 23.09
C ASN A 504 84.90 32.10 22.49
N ALA A 505 84.83 33.29 21.86
CA ALA A 505 85.98 34.00 21.31
C ALA A 505 86.71 34.91 22.31
N LEU A 506 86.24 35.00 23.56
CA LEU A 506 86.71 36.00 24.50
C LEU A 506 88.07 35.60 25.08
N ILE A 507 89.12 36.28 24.63
CA ILE A 507 90.49 35.96 25.04
C ILE A 507 90.86 36.68 26.34
N THR A 508 91.40 35.91 27.28
CA THR A 508 91.98 36.40 28.52
C THR A 508 93.45 36.01 28.64
N TYR A 509 94.28 36.93 29.16
CA TYR A 509 95.72 36.75 29.30
C TYR A 509 96.13 36.55 30.75
N SER A 510 97.03 35.61 31.02
CA SER A 510 97.61 35.41 32.36
C SER A 510 99.08 34.96 32.28
N LEU A 511 99.79 35.09 33.40
CA LEU A 511 101.16 34.58 33.55
C LEU A 511 101.12 33.31 34.40
N GLU A 512 101.84 32.27 33.97
CA GLU A 512 102.01 31.05 34.77
C GLU A 512 102.79 31.34 36.07
N ASP A 513 103.82 32.19 35.98
CA ASP A 513 104.60 32.70 37.11
C ASP A 513 104.93 34.19 36.86
N ASP A 514 104.68 35.04 37.86
CA ASP A 514 104.93 36.49 37.81
C ASP A 514 106.29 36.88 38.40
N PHE A 515 107.08 35.89 38.83
CA PHE A 515 108.39 36.03 39.45
C PHE A 515 108.35 36.97 40.66
N ALA A 516 107.52 36.63 41.64
CA ALA A 516 107.28 37.39 42.87
C ALA A 516 106.76 38.82 42.60
N GLY A 517 105.86 38.95 41.62
CA GLY A 517 105.24 40.19 41.19
C GLY A 517 106.17 41.16 40.46
N SER A 518 107.24 40.65 39.85
CA SER A 518 108.16 41.44 39.04
C SER A 518 107.54 41.80 37.68
N PHE A 519 106.66 40.92 37.16
CA PHE A 519 105.93 41.11 35.91
C PHE A 519 104.43 41.17 36.13
N HIS A 520 103.72 41.82 35.22
CA HIS A 520 102.27 41.81 35.18
C HIS A 520 101.78 41.89 33.75
N ILE A 521 100.83 41.01 33.39
CA ILE A 521 100.08 41.09 32.14
C ILE A 521 98.66 41.57 32.41
N ASN A 522 98.19 42.51 31.61
CA ASN A 522 96.79 42.92 31.64
C ASN A 522 95.92 41.83 31.01
N SER A 523 94.92 41.35 31.74
CA SER A 523 94.11 40.20 31.35
C SER A 523 93.21 40.42 30.13
N SER A 524 92.86 41.66 29.79
CA SER A 524 92.01 41.96 28.63
C SER A 524 92.76 42.55 27.44
N THR A 525 93.95 43.12 27.65
CA THR A 525 94.72 43.76 26.57
C THR A 525 95.99 43.00 26.18
N GLY A 526 96.43 42.02 26.97
CA GLY A 526 97.66 41.27 26.72
C GLY A 526 98.95 42.10 26.90
N LYS A 527 98.84 43.29 27.49
CA LYS A 527 99.98 44.19 27.72
C LYS A 527 100.84 43.70 28.90
N LEU A 528 102.11 43.41 28.64
CA LEU A 528 103.08 42.94 29.62
C LEU A 528 103.98 44.09 30.08
N VAL A 529 104.10 44.28 31.40
CA VAL A 529 104.94 45.31 32.01
C VAL A 529 105.79 44.76 33.15
N THR A 530 106.91 45.41 33.46
CA THR A 530 107.59 45.21 34.75
C THR A 530 106.93 46.08 35.81
N LYS A 531 106.72 45.50 37.01
CA LYS A 531 106.21 46.21 38.19
C LYS A 531 107.30 46.60 39.18
N LYS A 532 108.49 46.00 39.04
CA LYS A 532 109.67 46.26 39.84
C LYS A 532 110.88 46.46 38.93
N SER A 533 111.90 47.12 39.45
CA SER A 533 113.21 47.18 38.81
C SER A 533 113.83 45.79 38.76
N LEU A 534 114.24 45.37 37.56
CA LEU A 534 114.96 44.12 37.35
C LEU A 534 116.46 44.34 37.64
N ASP A 535 117.06 43.40 38.36
CA ASP A 535 118.48 43.38 38.71
C ASP A 535 119.17 42.21 37.99
N ARG A 536 120.05 42.52 37.04
CA ARG A 536 120.72 41.52 36.18
C ARG A 536 121.67 40.65 36.98
N GLU A 537 122.31 41.21 38.02
CA GLU A 537 123.23 40.46 38.87
C GLU A 537 122.51 39.43 39.76
N MET A 538 121.21 39.64 40.04
CA MET A 538 120.37 38.69 40.78
C MET A 538 119.79 37.61 39.85
N MET A 539 119.31 38.02 38.67
CA MET A 539 118.77 37.11 37.66
C MET A 539 118.92 37.74 36.28
N ASP A 540 119.71 37.10 35.42
CA ASP A 540 120.11 37.62 34.11
C ASP A 540 119.12 37.32 32.98
N SER A 541 118.17 36.40 33.22
CA SER A 541 117.11 36.02 32.28
C SER A 541 115.85 35.54 33.00
N TYR A 542 114.69 35.85 32.42
CA TYR A 542 113.38 35.42 32.89
C TYR A 542 112.66 34.68 31.76
N GLU A 543 112.07 33.53 32.07
CA GLU A 543 111.24 32.78 31.13
C GLU A 543 109.77 32.90 31.57
N LEU A 544 109.03 33.78 30.89
CA LEU A 544 107.61 34.00 31.17
C LEU A 544 106.77 33.11 30.26
N LYS A 545 105.90 32.28 30.84
CA LYS A 545 104.84 31.60 30.09
C LYS A 545 103.54 32.39 30.18
N ILE A 546 103.10 32.90 29.05
CA ILE A 546 101.82 33.59 28.92
C ILE A 546 100.78 32.57 28.49
N ILE A 547 99.69 32.48 29.23
CA ILE A 547 98.55 31.61 28.94
C ILE A 547 97.43 32.49 28.37
N VAL A 548 96.84 32.02 27.27
CA VAL A 548 95.60 32.55 26.70
C VAL A 548 94.49 31.53 26.90
N SER A 549 93.32 32.00 27.33
CA SER A 549 92.14 31.19 27.60
C SER A 549 90.86 31.93 27.30
#